data_AF-A0AAV0GXB7-F1
#
_entry.id   AF-A0AAV0GXB7-F1
#
_cell.length_a   1.000
_cell.length_b   1.000
_cell.length_c   1.000
_cell.angle_alpha   90.00
_cell.angle_beta   90.00
_cell.angle_gamma   90.00
#
_symmetry.space_group_name_H-M   'P 1'
#
loop_
_entity.id
_entity.type
_entity.pdbx_description
1 polymer ?
#
loop_
_entity_poly.entity_id
_entity_poly.type
_entity_poly.pdbx_seq_one_letter_code
_entity_poly.pdbx_strand_id
1 'polypeptide(L)'
;MGTKPIQPAASSDQEAAENKTEEKRDLPRSKNRVVTMAKYCSSLLLIGLSLSALLVVAFGAGDGETKIGTYELKKGKMSLKVTNYGAHMMSFIVPDKYGKLNDVILGYDTAEAYKNDTNSFGATVGRVANRIAGAQFTLNGTLYKLIPNDGKNTLHGGPLGFSKVIWKVTDYKPNDVEPYIVFQYLSPNGEQGGSLATWWRW
;
A
#
# COMPACT_ATOMS: atom_id res chain seq x y z
N MET A 1 -53.59 36.69 33.48
CA MET A 1 -54.63 36.28 32.50
C MET A 1 -53.90 35.52 31.41
N GLY A 2 -53.94 34.21 31.22
CA GLY A 2 -54.87 33.10 31.47
C GLY A 2 -54.76 32.25 30.18
N THR A 3 -54.66 30.93 30.10
CA THR A 3 -54.76 29.76 30.99
C THR A 3 -54.13 28.58 30.22
N LYS A 4 -53.48 27.63 30.92
CA LYS A 4 -53.06 26.26 30.45
C LYS A 4 -54.30 25.37 30.16
N PRO A 5 -54.25 24.01 29.96
CA PRO A 5 -53.17 22.99 29.79
C PRO A 5 -53.45 22.00 28.59
N ILE A 6 -52.68 20.94 28.29
CA ILE A 6 -52.74 19.56 28.86
C ILE A 6 -51.69 18.65 28.17
N GLN A 7 -50.94 17.86 28.96
CA GLN A 7 -50.48 16.49 28.67
C GLN A 7 -51.13 15.56 29.71
N PRO A 8 -51.36 14.26 29.45
CA PRO A 8 -50.40 13.17 29.83
C PRO A 8 -50.52 11.93 28.88
N ALA A 9 -49.90 10.75 28.99
CA ALA A 9 -48.66 10.18 29.55
C ALA A 9 -48.52 8.73 28.97
N ALA A 10 -47.27 8.25 28.90
CA ALA A 10 -46.74 6.88 29.10
C ALA A 10 -47.42 5.58 28.58
N SER A 11 -46.64 4.71 27.91
CA SER A 11 -46.29 3.30 28.26
C SER A 11 -45.69 2.61 27.02
N SER A 12 -44.71 1.71 27.00
CA SER A 12 -43.79 1.07 27.95
C SER A 12 -42.90 0.13 27.12
N ASP A 13 -41.59 0.14 27.32
CA ASP A 13 -40.65 -0.89 26.83
C ASP A 13 -40.63 -2.11 27.78
N GLN A 14 -40.43 -3.32 27.23
CA GLN A 14 -39.88 -4.60 27.79
C GLN A 14 -40.31 -5.74 26.81
N GLU A 15 -39.50 -6.46 26.04
CA GLU A 15 -38.29 -7.29 26.24
C GLU A 15 -38.48 -8.66 26.94
N ALA A 16 -38.09 -9.73 26.22
CA ALA A 16 -37.73 -11.12 26.61
C ALA A 16 -38.85 -12.08 27.11
N ALA A 17 -38.81 -13.40 26.94
CA ALA A 17 -38.06 -14.41 26.17
C ALA A 17 -38.70 -15.80 26.44
N GLU A 18 -38.46 -16.80 25.55
CA GLU A 18 -38.43 -18.28 25.77
C GLU A 18 -39.65 -19.02 26.42
N ASN A 19 -40.09 -20.23 26.03
CA ASN A 19 -39.35 -21.47 25.82
C ASN A 19 -40.25 -22.61 25.26
N LYS A 20 -39.58 -23.67 24.79
CA LYS A 20 -39.93 -24.96 24.13
C LYS A 20 -41.05 -25.84 24.73
N THR A 21 -41.50 -26.86 23.97
CA THR A 21 -41.38 -28.36 24.20
C THR A 21 -42.36 -29.12 23.26
N GLU A 22 -41.94 -29.86 22.21
CA GLU A 22 -41.62 -31.33 22.14
C GLU A 22 -42.83 -32.28 22.41
N GLU A 23 -43.45 -32.88 21.37
CA GLU A 23 -43.31 -34.27 20.88
C GLU A 23 -44.22 -35.32 21.57
N LYS A 24 -44.99 -36.10 20.77
CA LYS A 24 -45.03 -37.59 20.71
C LYS A 24 -46.41 -38.26 20.50
N ARG A 25 -46.36 -39.38 19.74
CA ARG A 25 -47.24 -40.58 19.67
C ARG A 25 -48.46 -40.52 18.72
N ASP A 26 -48.85 -41.53 17.92
CA ASP A 26 -48.41 -42.93 17.70
C ASP A 26 -48.96 -43.51 16.35
N LEU A 27 -48.11 -44.30 15.68
CA LEU A 27 -48.27 -45.56 14.87
C LEU A 27 -49.67 -46.10 14.41
N PRO A 28 -49.80 -46.86 13.28
CA PRO A 28 -49.05 -48.11 13.08
C PRO A 28 -48.60 -48.55 11.67
N ARG A 29 -47.67 -49.51 11.72
CA ARG A 29 -47.12 -50.39 10.67
C ARG A 29 -48.19 -51.30 10.06
N SER A 30 -48.09 -51.59 8.76
CA SER A 30 -48.08 -52.99 8.31
C SER A 30 -47.38 -53.14 6.95
N LYS A 31 -46.79 -54.32 6.77
CA LYS A 31 -45.82 -54.71 5.75
C LYS A 31 -46.56 -55.22 4.49
N ASN A 32 -45.98 -55.07 3.31
CA ASN A 32 -45.67 -56.20 2.40
C ASN A 32 -44.93 -55.73 1.12
N ARG A 33 -43.89 -56.48 0.78
CA ARG A 33 -43.01 -56.34 -0.39
C ARG A 33 -43.74 -56.75 -1.67
N VAL A 34 -43.54 -56.03 -2.79
CA VAL A 34 -43.27 -56.61 -4.13
C VAL A 34 -42.52 -55.57 -4.98
N VAL A 35 -41.48 -56.05 -5.66
CA VAL A 35 -40.55 -55.39 -6.58
C VAL A 35 -41.24 -54.89 -7.85
N THR A 36 -40.86 -53.73 -8.40
CA THR A 36 -40.77 -53.50 -9.87
C THR A 36 -39.83 -52.32 -10.16
N MET A 37 -38.83 -52.58 -10.99
CA MET A 37 -37.87 -51.63 -11.56
C MET A 37 -38.54 -50.78 -12.65
N ALA A 38 -38.21 -49.47 -12.74
CA ALA A 38 -37.74 -48.80 -13.96
C ALA A 38 -37.85 -47.26 -13.90
N LYS A 39 -36.69 -46.62 -14.13
CA LYS A 39 -36.43 -45.43 -14.96
C LYS A 39 -37.11 -44.09 -14.62
N TYR A 40 -36.27 -43.06 -14.51
CA TYR A 40 -36.29 -41.75 -15.21
C TYR A 40 -35.50 -40.75 -14.33
N CYS A 41 -34.22 -40.52 -14.65
CA CYS A 41 -33.75 -39.38 -15.46
C CYS A 41 -34.18 -38.03 -14.88
N SER A 42 -33.45 -37.55 -13.87
CA SER A 42 -33.53 -36.16 -13.40
C SER A 42 -32.13 -35.55 -13.51
N SER A 43 -31.94 -34.79 -14.57
CA SER A 43 -30.74 -33.99 -14.81
C SER A 43 -30.62 -32.91 -13.74
N LEU A 44 -29.50 -32.95 -13.01
CA LEU A 44 -29.06 -31.92 -12.08
C LEU A 44 -28.81 -30.60 -12.82
N LEU A 45 -29.34 -29.49 -12.30
CA LEU A 45 -28.78 -28.16 -12.52
C LEU A 45 -28.22 -27.66 -11.17
N LEU A 46 -26.97 -28.01 -10.87
CA LEU A 46 -26.24 -27.41 -9.74
C LEU A 46 -25.67 -26.07 -10.20
N ILE A 47 -26.14 -25.00 -9.57
CA ILE A 47 -25.63 -23.65 -9.71
C ILE A 47 -24.19 -23.63 -9.18
N GLY A 48 -23.23 -23.38 -10.07
CA GLY A 48 -21.84 -23.16 -9.71
C GLY A 48 -21.68 -21.80 -9.02
N LEU A 49 -21.56 -21.83 -7.70
CA LEU A 49 -21.06 -20.69 -6.93
C LEU A 49 -19.54 -20.63 -7.14
N SER A 50 -19.09 -19.83 -8.10
CA SER A 50 -17.66 -19.53 -8.23
C SER A 50 -17.24 -18.65 -7.06
N LEU A 51 -16.66 -19.27 -6.03
CA LEU A 51 -15.98 -18.58 -4.96
C LEU A 51 -14.72 -17.94 -5.56
N SER A 52 -14.79 -16.66 -5.92
CA SER A 52 -13.60 -15.90 -6.32
C SER A 52 -12.63 -15.87 -5.14
N ALA A 53 -11.57 -16.67 -5.22
CA ALA A 53 -10.48 -16.65 -4.27
C ALA A 53 -9.85 -15.26 -4.26
N LEU A 54 -10.07 -14.52 -3.17
CA LEU A 54 -9.34 -13.29 -2.90
C LEU A 54 -7.91 -13.69 -2.55
N LEU A 55 -7.04 -13.77 -3.55
CA LEU A 55 -5.62 -13.97 -3.36
C LEU A 55 -5.02 -12.68 -2.77
N VAL A 56 -5.11 -12.54 -1.45
CA VAL A 56 -4.25 -11.59 -0.73
C VAL A 56 -2.85 -12.18 -0.77
N VAL A 57 -2.04 -11.75 -1.74
CA VAL A 57 -0.61 -12.03 -1.71
C VAL A 57 -0.03 -11.16 -0.59
N ALA A 58 0.02 -11.71 0.62
CA ALA A 58 0.84 -11.18 1.69
C ALA A 58 2.30 -11.40 1.28
N PHE A 59 2.89 -10.43 0.57
CA PHE A 59 4.33 -10.38 0.43
C PHE A 59 4.90 -10.08 1.81
N GLY A 60 5.68 -11.04 2.31
CA GLY A 60 6.26 -11.00 3.65
C GLY A 60 6.85 -9.63 3.97
N ALA A 61 6.35 -9.04 5.05
CA ALA A 61 7.16 -8.16 5.86
C ALA A 61 8.43 -8.96 6.18
N GLY A 62 9.52 -8.58 5.55
CA GLY A 62 10.84 -9.03 5.97
C GLY A 62 11.19 -8.12 7.11
N ASP A 63 11.04 -8.61 8.33
CA ASP A 63 11.20 -7.88 9.60
C ASP A 63 12.69 -7.61 9.93
N GLY A 64 13.55 -7.60 8.90
CA GLY A 64 14.94 -7.20 9.00
C GLY A 64 15.02 -5.69 8.82
N GLU A 65 15.55 -4.99 9.80
CA GLU A 65 15.92 -3.58 9.69
C GLU A 65 16.78 -3.39 8.43
N THR A 66 16.21 -2.72 7.42
CA THR A 66 16.92 -2.47 6.16
C THR A 66 18.01 -1.45 6.45
N LYS A 67 19.27 -1.88 6.43
CA LYS A 67 20.41 -0.99 6.67
C LYS A 67 20.62 -0.06 5.49
N ILE A 68 21.10 1.16 5.77
CA ILE A 68 21.57 2.08 4.73
C ILE A 68 22.83 1.49 4.10
N GLY A 69 22.86 1.49 2.77
CA GLY A 69 23.92 0.93 1.95
C GLY A 69 24.16 1.75 0.69
N THR A 70 25.29 1.48 0.05
CA THR A 70 25.70 2.07 -1.22
C THR A 70 25.97 0.95 -2.23
N TYR A 71 25.59 1.17 -3.47
CA TYR A 71 25.63 0.19 -4.56
C TYR A 71 26.28 0.84 -5.79
N GLU A 72 26.96 0.03 -6.61
CA GLU A 72 27.68 0.53 -7.78
C GLU A 72 27.33 -0.31 -9.02
N LEU A 73 26.95 0.35 -10.10
CA LEU A 73 26.74 -0.24 -11.41
C LEU A 73 27.86 0.21 -12.35
N LYS A 74 28.42 -0.70 -13.16
CA LYS A 74 29.51 -0.39 -14.10
C LYS A 74 29.18 -0.91 -15.49
N LYS A 75 29.24 -0.05 -16.51
CA LYS A 75 29.08 -0.45 -17.92
C LYS A 75 30.19 0.18 -18.75
N GLY A 76 31.12 -0.65 -19.22
CA GLY A 76 32.33 -0.16 -19.88
C GLY A 76 33.16 0.72 -18.95
N LYS A 77 33.42 1.97 -19.37
CA LYS A 77 34.15 2.96 -18.55
C LYS A 77 33.26 3.80 -17.64
N MET A 78 31.93 3.62 -17.70
CA MET A 78 30.98 4.38 -16.89
C MET A 78 30.73 3.68 -15.56
N SER A 79 30.54 4.45 -14.50
CA SER A 79 30.06 3.93 -13.21
C SER A 79 29.01 4.83 -12.59
N LEU A 80 27.99 4.22 -11.99
CA LEU A 80 26.92 4.89 -11.26
C LEU A 80 26.93 4.36 -9.82
N LYS A 81 27.04 5.27 -8.85
CA LYS A 81 26.93 4.96 -7.43
C LYS A 81 25.58 5.45 -6.91
N VAL A 82 24.85 4.60 -6.20
CA VAL A 82 23.54 4.92 -5.61
C VAL A 82 23.47 4.47 -4.16
N THR A 83 22.60 5.08 -3.36
CA THR A 83 22.26 4.59 -2.01
C THR A 83 20.79 4.21 -1.93
N ASN A 84 20.46 3.23 -1.07
CA ASN A 84 19.07 2.89 -0.78
C ASN A 84 18.40 3.88 0.20
N TYR A 85 19.15 4.79 0.84
CA TYR A 85 18.54 5.92 1.53
C TYR A 85 18.05 6.91 0.47
N GLY A 86 16.74 7.13 0.40
CA GLY A 86 16.07 7.99 -0.56
C GLY A 86 16.24 7.64 -2.05
N ALA A 87 16.79 6.45 -2.34
CA ALA A 87 17.16 6.01 -3.68
C ALA A 87 17.96 7.10 -4.44
N HIS A 88 18.94 7.71 -3.76
CA HIS A 88 19.74 8.81 -4.33
C HIS A 88 20.81 8.29 -5.29
N MET A 89 20.99 8.97 -6.43
CA MET A 89 22.22 8.91 -7.20
C MET A 89 23.29 9.75 -6.51
N MET A 90 24.42 9.10 -6.18
CA MET A 90 25.51 9.73 -5.42
C MET A 90 26.66 10.20 -6.29
N SER A 91 26.98 9.46 -7.36
CA SER A 91 28.04 9.78 -8.30
C SER A 91 27.75 9.14 -9.64
N PHE A 92 28.03 9.82 -10.74
CA PHE A 92 27.91 9.27 -12.08
C PHE A 92 29.15 9.62 -12.90
N ILE A 93 30.06 8.66 -13.01
CA ILE A 93 31.32 8.81 -13.73
C ILE A 93 31.12 8.41 -15.18
N VAL A 94 31.40 9.34 -16.10
CA VAL A 94 31.33 9.10 -17.55
C VAL A 94 32.54 9.67 -18.29
N PRO A 95 32.96 9.08 -19.42
CA PRO A 95 34.01 9.63 -20.27
C PRO A 95 33.50 10.84 -21.07
N ASP A 96 34.33 11.87 -21.18
CA ASP A 96 34.12 12.97 -22.12
C ASP A 96 34.54 12.58 -23.56
N LYS A 97 34.47 13.54 -24.49
CA LYS A 97 34.85 13.34 -25.89
C LYS A 97 36.33 12.96 -26.12
N TYR A 98 37.19 13.16 -25.12
CA TYR A 98 38.60 12.77 -25.13
C TYR A 98 38.86 11.49 -24.31
N GLY A 99 37.81 10.87 -23.75
CA GLY A 99 37.89 9.68 -22.92
C GLY A 99 38.29 9.95 -21.47
N LYS A 100 38.37 11.21 -21.03
CA LYS A 100 38.65 11.56 -19.63
C LYS A 100 37.40 11.33 -18.80
N LEU A 101 37.55 10.59 -17.70
CA LEU A 101 36.45 10.31 -16.77
C LEU A 101 36.22 11.50 -15.83
N ASN A 102 34.97 11.90 -15.70
CA ASN A 102 34.55 12.93 -14.74
C ASN A 102 33.24 12.52 -14.08
N ASP A 103 33.05 12.93 -12.82
CA ASP A 103 31.73 12.89 -12.18
C ASP A 103 30.89 14.05 -12.70
N VAL A 104 29.68 13.75 -13.16
CA VAL A 104 28.80 14.73 -13.81
C VAL A 104 27.58 15.09 -12.98
N ILE A 105 27.46 14.59 -11.75
CA ILE A 105 26.37 14.95 -10.83
C ILE A 105 26.89 15.56 -9.54
N LEU A 106 26.08 16.41 -8.94
CA LEU A 106 26.31 16.90 -7.58
C LEU A 106 25.81 15.85 -6.59
N GLY A 107 26.55 15.67 -5.50
CA GLY A 107 26.20 14.71 -4.45
C GLY A 107 27.13 14.84 -3.25
N TYR A 108 26.89 13.99 -2.26
CA TYR A 108 27.74 13.82 -1.08
C TYR A 108 28.50 12.49 -1.13
N ASP A 109 29.61 12.43 -0.42
CA ASP A 109 30.52 11.27 -0.43
C ASP A 109 29.95 10.03 0.29
N THR A 110 29.08 10.22 1.29
CA THR A 110 28.53 9.14 2.13
C THR A 110 27.01 9.13 2.11
N ALA A 111 26.41 7.95 2.28
CA ALA A 111 24.96 7.79 2.33
C ALA A 111 24.36 8.52 3.54
N GLU A 112 25.08 8.56 4.67
CA GLU A 112 24.67 9.25 5.88
C GLU A 112 24.54 10.75 5.70
N ALA A 113 25.38 11.36 4.85
CA ALA A 113 25.34 12.80 4.58
C ALA A 113 24.00 13.23 3.95
N TYR A 114 23.36 12.35 3.17
CA TYR A 114 22.06 12.62 2.55
C TYR A 114 20.93 12.80 3.56
N LYS A 115 21.07 12.34 4.81
CA LYS A 115 20.08 12.61 5.87
C LYS A 115 19.91 14.10 6.15
N ASN A 116 20.96 14.89 5.89
CA ASN A 116 20.98 16.33 6.05
C ASN A 116 20.79 17.08 4.73
N ASP A 117 20.47 16.38 3.63
CA ASP A 117 20.30 17.01 2.33
C ASP A 117 19.06 17.92 2.32
N THR A 118 19.28 19.17 1.92
CA THR A 118 18.23 20.17 1.70
C THR A 118 18.01 20.47 0.22
N ASN A 119 18.86 19.94 -0.67
CA ASN A 119 18.89 20.31 -2.10
C ASN A 119 18.27 19.25 -3.01
N SER A 120 17.91 18.08 -2.47
CA SER A 120 17.38 16.92 -3.22
C SER A 120 18.35 16.43 -4.31
N PHE A 121 19.66 16.46 -4.05
CA PHE A 121 20.67 16.04 -5.02
C PHE A 121 20.51 14.56 -5.36
N GLY A 122 20.27 14.26 -6.64
CA GLY A 122 20.11 12.88 -7.14
C GLY A 122 18.93 12.11 -6.53
N ALA A 123 18.02 12.78 -5.82
CA ALA A 123 16.99 12.14 -5.00
C ALA A 123 15.83 11.54 -5.80
N THR A 124 15.25 10.45 -5.29
CA THR A 124 13.88 10.07 -5.68
C THR A 124 12.89 10.93 -4.90
N VAL A 125 12.20 11.83 -5.60
CA VAL A 125 11.28 12.80 -5.01
C VAL A 125 9.84 12.28 -5.07
N GLY A 126 9.14 12.31 -3.94
CA GLY A 126 7.73 11.91 -3.89
C GLY A 126 7.14 12.00 -2.48
N ARG A 127 5.83 11.80 -2.32
CA ARG A 127 4.88 11.26 -3.32
C ARG A 127 4.53 12.21 -4.46
N VAL A 128 4.48 13.50 -4.20
CA VAL A 128 4.25 14.54 -5.21
C VAL A 128 5.46 15.44 -5.25
N ALA A 129 6.10 15.52 -6.42
CA ALA A 129 7.21 16.42 -6.64
C ALA A 129 6.73 17.87 -6.71
N ASN A 130 7.60 18.79 -6.30
CA ASN A 130 7.31 20.22 -6.23
C ASN A 130 6.19 20.56 -5.23
N ARG A 131 5.54 21.72 -5.40
CA ARG A 131 4.67 22.34 -4.40
C ARG A 131 3.20 21.96 -4.57
N ILE A 132 2.54 21.72 -3.44
CA ILE A 132 1.09 21.74 -3.29
C ILE A 132 0.73 22.98 -2.48
N ALA A 133 -0.03 23.87 -3.11
CA ALA A 133 -0.39 25.16 -2.55
C ALA A 133 -1.24 25.01 -1.29
N GLY A 134 -0.90 25.76 -0.24
CA GLY A 134 -1.65 25.74 1.02
C GLY A 134 -1.59 24.40 1.77
N ALA A 135 -0.68 23.50 1.38
CA ALA A 135 -0.52 22.17 1.96
C ALA A 135 -1.84 21.38 2.00
N GLN A 136 -2.66 21.49 0.96
CA GLN A 136 -3.91 20.75 0.86
C GLN A 136 -4.36 20.58 -0.58
N PHE A 137 -5.16 19.56 -0.82
CA PHE A 137 -5.86 19.36 -2.10
C PHE A 137 -7.15 18.58 -1.88
N THR A 138 -8.08 18.67 -2.84
CA THR A 138 -9.32 17.89 -2.82
C THR A 138 -9.24 16.81 -3.88
N LEU A 139 -9.53 15.57 -3.50
CA LEU A 139 -9.63 14.43 -4.43
C LEU A 139 -10.94 13.69 -4.13
N ASN A 140 -11.76 13.45 -5.15
CA ASN A 140 -13.07 12.79 -5.03
C ASN A 140 -13.96 13.40 -3.93
N GLY A 141 -14.00 14.72 -3.84
CA GLY A 141 -14.79 15.46 -2.84
C GLY A 141 -14.22 15.41 -1.42
N THR A 142 -13.13 14.70 -1.18
CA THR A 142 -12.46 14.62 0.13
C THR A 142 -11.31 15.61 0.17
N LEU A 143 -11.27 16.46 1.21
CA LEU A 143 -10.16 17.37 1.47
C LEU A 143 -9.03 16.64 2.19
N TYR A 144 -7.85 16.62 1.57
CA TYR A 144 -6.62 16.10 2.15
C TYR A 144 -5.75 17.26 2.61
N LYS A 145 -5.37 17.22 3.90
CA LYS A 145 -4.40 18.15 4.47
C LYS A 145 -3.05 17.47 4.53
N LEU A 146 -2.04 18.17 4.07
CA LEU A 146 -0.65 17.76 4.03
C LEU A 146 0.15 18.53 5.08
N ILE A 147 1.39 18.10 5.30
CA ILE A 147 2.29 18.77 6.22
C ILE A 147 3.02 19.90 5.47
N PRO A 148 2.86 21.18 5.88
CA PRO A 148 3.63 22.26 5.29
C PRO A 148 5.11 22.13 5.66
N ASN A 149 5.98 22.27 4.66
CA ASN A 149 7.44 22.29 4.83
C ASN A 149 8.13 23.35 3.96
N ASP A 150 7.35 24.16 3.24
CA ASP A 150 7.82 25.29 2.43
C ASP A 150 6.82 26.44 2.62
N GLY A 151 6.99 27.19 3.71
CA GLY A 151 6.02 28.20 4.14
C GLY A 151 4.64 27.59 4.39
N LYS A 152 3.63 28.05 3.63
CA LYS A 152 2.25 27.52 3.69
C LYS A 152 2.03 26.31 2.78
N ASN A 153 3.03 25.90 2.01
CA ASN A 153 2.92 24.84 1.01
C ASN A 153 3.57 23.54 1.49
N THR A 154 3.20 22.43 0.84
CA THR A 154 3.95 21.17 0.93
C THR A 154 4.82 21.05 -0.30
N LEU A 155 6.12 20.88 -0.12
CA LEU A 155 7.14 20.70 -1.16
C LEU A 155 7.68 19.26 -1.09
N HIS A 156 7.84 18.63 -2.26
CA HIS A 156 8.57 17.37 -2.43
C HIS A 156 8.05 16.22 -1.53
N GLY A 157 6.74 16.15 -1.37
CA GLY A 157 6.08 15.11 -0.58
C GLY A 157 6.14 15.29 0.94
N GLY A 158 6.64 16.42 1.43
CA GLY A 158 6.62 16.76 2.85
C GLY A 158 7.96 16.53 3.57
N PRO A 159 7.99 16.73 4.91
CA PRO A 159 9.21 16.67 5.68
C PRO A 159 9.91 15.30 5.67
N LEU A 160 9.16 14.20 5.54
CA LEU A 160 9.66 12.84 5.34
C LEU A 160 9.18 12.28 3.98
N GLY A 161 9.44 13.02 2.90
CA GLY A 161 9.23 12.54 1.53
C GLY A 161 10.17 11.39 1.17
N PHE A 162 10.04 10.90 -0.06
CA PHE A 162 10.75 9.72 -0.56
C PHE A 162 12.27 9.80 -0.56
N SER A 163 12.84 11.00 -0.56
CA SER A 163 14.27 11.21 -0.43
C SER A 163 14.81 10.89 0.98
N LYS A 164 13.92 10.68 1.96
CA LYS A 164 14.29 10.53 3.38
C LYS A 164 13.90 9.20 3.99
N VAL A 165 13.45 8.24 3.17
CA VAL A 165 13.08 6.89 3.60
C VAL A 165 14.12 5.88 3.15
N ILE A 166 14.19 4.74 3.83
CA ILE A 166 15.06 3.64 3.41
C ILE A 166 14.27 2.75 2.44
N TRP A 167 14.77 2.65 1.21
CA TRP A 167 14.23 1.78 0.18
C TRP A 167 14.78 0.36 0.35
N LYS A 168 13.93 -0.63 0.10
CA LYS A 168 14.33 -2.03 0.04
C LYS A 168 14.98 -2.31 -1.31
N VAL A 169 16.16 -2.89 -1.33
CA VAL A 169 16.75 -3.45 -2.56
C VAL A 169 16.15 -4.82 -2.79
N THR A 170 15.33 -4.95 -3.84
CA THR A 170 14.68 -6.23 -4.17
C THR A 170 15.44 -7.02 -5.22
N ASP A 171 16.26 -6.36 -6.02
CA ASP A 171 17.16 -7.00 -6.98
C ASP A 171 18.40 -6.15 -7.21
N TYR A 172 19.54 -6.79 -7.47
CA TYR A 172 20.81 -6.12 -7.73
C TYR A 172 21.72 -7.04 -8.55
N LYS A 173 21.98 -6.65 -9.80
CA LYS A 173 22.79 -7.40 -10.76
C LYS A 173 23.92 -6.52 -11.32
N PRO A 174 24.98 -6.24 -10.55
CA PRO A 174 26.07 -5.37 -11.00
C PRO A 174 26.95 -5.96 -12.10
N ASN A 175 26.94 -7.29 -12.25
CA ASN A 175 27.78 -8.03 -13.20
C ASN A 175 26.97 -8.54 -14.41
N ASP A 176 25.74 -8.08 -14.60
CA ASP A 176 24.94 -8.40 -15.79
C ASP A 176 25.52 -7.72 -17.04
N VAL A 177 25.15 -8.21 -18.22
CA VAL A 177 25.42 -7.51 -19.50
C VAL A 177 24.78 -6.12 -19.49
N GLU A 178 23.61 -6.01 -18.83
CA GLU A 178 22.94 -4.74 -18.54
C GLU A 178 22.77 -4.57 -17.03
N PRO A 179 23.77 -4.00 -16.33
CA PRO A 179 23.73 -3.91 -14.87
C PRO A 179 22.55 -3.07 -14.37
N TYR A 180 21.87 -3.56 -13.35
CA TYR A 180 20.74 -2.87 -12.74
C TYR A 180 20.62 -3.12 -11.23
N ILE A 181 19.82 -2.27 -10.59
CA ILE A 181 19.37 -2.38 -9.21
C ILE A 181 17.89 -2.01 -9.17
N VAL A 182 17.11 -2.69 -8.33
CA VAL A 182 15.70 -2.41 -8.13
C VAL A 182 15.43 -1.99 -6.70
N PHE A 183 14.90 -0.77 -6.54
CA PHE A 183 14.45 -0.24 -5.26
C PHE A 183 12.93 -0.36 -5.13
N GLN A 184 12.47 -0.75 -3.94
CA GLN A 184 11.06 -0.85 -3.59
C GLN A 184 10.79 -0.12 -2.28
N TYR A 185 9.74 0.69 -2.26
CA TYR A 185 9.19 1.27 -1.04
C TYR A 185 7.66 1.21 -1.08
N LEU A 186 7.07 0.68 0.00
CA LEU A 186 5.64 0.75 0.24
C LEU A 186 5.38 1.94 1.13
N SER A 187 4.79 2.98 0.54
CA SER A 187 4.39 4.15 1.32
C SER A 187 2.92 3.98 1.75
N PRO A 188 2.64 3.80 3.05
CA PRO A 188 1.32 3.43 3.54
C PRO A 188 0.28 4.53 3.31
N ASN A 189 -0.99 4.16 3.44
CA ASN A 189 -2.09 5.11 3.37
C ASN A 189 -1.95 6.18 4.48
N GLY A 190 -2.06 7.46 4.11
CA GLY A 190 -1.97 8.58 5.05
C GLY A 190 -0.53 9.05 5.34
N GLU A 191 0.49 8.40 4.77
CA GLU A 191 1.87 8.87 4.92
C GLU A 191 2.01 10.32 4.42
N GLN A 192 2.59 11.18 5.26
CA GLN A 192 2.73 12.62 5.03
C GLN A 192 1.40 13.36 4.73
N GLY A 193 0.26 12.77 5.12
CA GLY A 193 -1.09 13.30 4.88
C GLY A 193 -1.73 12.85 3.56
N GLY A 194 -1.03 12.07 2.73
CA GLY A 194 -1.52 11.59 1.44
C GLY A 194 -2.15 10.19 1.50
N SER A 195 -3.41 10.04 1.07
CA SER A 195 -4.11 8.75 1.06
C SER A 195 -4.04 8.02 -0.27
N LEU A 196 -2.87 7.47 -0.62
CA LEU A 196 -2.75 6.55 -1.76
C LEU A 196 -1.65 5.54 -1.46
N ALA A 197 -1.96 4.30 -1.05
CA ALA A 197 -0.93 3.26 -1.00
C ALA A 197 -0.36 3.07 -2.42
N THR A 198 0.85 3.56 -2.65
CA THR A 198 1.54 3.44 -3.93
C THR A 198 2.82 2.66 -3.76
N TRP A 199 3.01 1.72 -4.67
CA TRP A 199 4.22 0.95 -4.83
C TRP A 199 5.11 1.68 -5.82
N TRP A 200 6.34 1.94 -5.42
CA TRP A 200 7.34 2.51 -6.29
C TRP A 200 8.38 1.44 -6.57
N ARG A 201 8.61 1.17 -7.85
CA ARG A 201 9.64 0.27 -8.35
C ARG A 201 10.46 1.06 -9.35
N TRP A 202 11.72 1.29 -9.01
CA TRP A 202 12.74 1.87 -9.88
C TRP A 202 13.78 0.80 -10.16
#